data_AF-A0A3P9HU45-F1
#
_entry.id   AF-A0A3P9HU45-F1
#
_cell.length_a   1.000
_cell.length_b   1.000
_cell.length_c   1.000
_cell.angle_alpha   90.00
_cell.angle_beta   90.00
_cell.angle_gamma   90.00
#
_symmetry.space_group_name_H-M   'P 1'
#
loop_
_entity.id
_entity.type
_entity.pdbx_description
1 polymer ?
#
loop_
_entity_poly.entity_id
_entity_poly.type
_entity_poly.pdbx_seq_one_letter_code
_entity_poly.pdbx_strand_id
1 'polypeptide(L)'
;ASVPADVSCPFCRKHIDKDMTDMVTMVNNKCDSVIKDKNIYDNNNCKRINTFIASDLAESKKMFTLINCKLKDNNAKKPNCQYEGILLTNRKLLVQCDNNNRPVHFGGYIKKKG
;
A
#
# COMPACT_ATOMS: atom_id res chain seq x y z
N ALA A 1 -21.28 -14.44 14.40
CA ALA A 1 -19.87 -14.12 14.67
C ALA A 1 -19.50 -12.89 13.85
N SER A 2 -19.07 -11.80 14.51
CA SER A 2 -18.58 -10.60 13.84
C SER A 2 -17.25 -10.91 13.15
N VAL A 3 -17.19 -10.73 11.83
CA VAL A 3 -15.96 -10.84 11.06
C VAL A 3 -15.01 -9.74 11.55
N PRO A 4 -13.75 -10.02 11.91
CA PRO A 4 -12.82 -8.97 12.29
C PRO A 4 -12.63 -8.00 11.10
N ALA A 5 -12.59 -6.70 11.42
CA ALA A 5 -12.65 -5.63 10.43
C ALA A 5 -11.49 -5.66 9.41
N ASP A 6 -10.39 -6.32 9.74
CA ASP A 6 -9.19 -6.50 8.91
C ASP A 6 -9.40 -7.54 7.80
N VAL A 7 -10.16 -8.61 8.05
CA VAL A 7 -10.54 -9.62 7.05
C VAL A 7 -11.64 -9.08 6.14
N SER A 8 -12.49 -8.19 6.65
CA SER A 8 -13.60 -7.61 5.88
C SER A 8 -13.17 -6.59 4.81
N CYS A 9 -11.93 -6.09 4.85
CA CYS A 9 -11.44 -5.09 3.89
C CYS A 9 -10.11 -5.51 3.23
N PRO A 10 -10.16 -6.29 2.12
CA PRO A 10 -8.97 -6.68 1.38
C PRO A 10 -8.12 -5.50 0.88
N PHE A 11 -8.77 -4.37 0.54
CA PHE A 11 -8.09 -3.14 0.17
C PHE A 11 -7.28 -2.57 1.33
N CYS A 12 -7.90 -2.44 2.51
CA CYS A 12 -7.26 -1.90 3.71
C CYS A 12 -6.03 -2.73 4.07
N ARG A 13 -6.17 -4.07 4.05
CA ARG A 13 -5.05 -5.00 4.29
C ARG A 13 -3.88 -4.81 3.33
N LYS A 14 -4.10 -4.38 2.09
CA LYS A 14 -3.03 -4.21 1.09
C LYS A 14 -2.47 -2.78 1.05
N HIS A 15 -3.28 -1.79 1.39
CA HIS A 15 -3.02 -0.40 1.04
C HIS A 15 -3.12 0.58 2.21
N ILE A 16 -3.54 0.18 3.41
CA ILE A 16 -3.66 1.08 4.56
C ILE A 16 -2.75 0.56 5.69
N ASP A 17 -1.83 1.41 6.11
CA ASP A 17 -0.91 1.13 7.21
C ASP A 17 -0.31 2.44 7.71
N LYS A 18 -0.80 2.95 8.84
CA LYS A 18 -0.38 4.23 9.42
C LYS A 18 1.09 4.27 9.84
N ASP A 19 1.68 3.13 10.17
CA ASP A 19 3.02 3.04 10.73
C ASP A 19 4.07 3.06 9.61
N MET A 20 3.67 3.04 8.34
CA MET A 20 4.60 3.08 7.19
C MET A 20 5.48 4.34 7.15
N THR A 21 5.16 5.41 7.87
CA THR A 21 5.93 6.68 7.89
C THR A 21 7.03 6.77 8.94
N ASP A 22 7.21 5.79 9.80
CA ASP A 22 7.96 5.97 11.06
C ASP A 22 9.46 6.32 10.95
N MET A 23 10.08 6.33 9.77
CA MET A 23 11.32 7.08 9.45
C MET A 23 11.73 6.76 8.00
N VAL A 24 12.00 7.77 7.16
CA VAL A 24 12.29 7.63 5.72
C VAL A 24 13.43 6.67 5.39
N THR A 25 14.46 6.60 6.24
CA THR A 25 15.58 5.66 6.09
C THR A 25 15.17 4.20 6.35
N MET A 26 14.13 3.97 7.15
CA MET A 26 13.56 2.65 7.44
C MET A 26 12.52 2.19 6.41
N VAL A 27 11.95 3.11 5.61
CA VAL A 27 10.90 2.80 4.62
C VAL A 27 11.35 1.72 3.63
N ASN A 28 12.62 1.76 3.20
CA ASN A 28 13.20 0.72 2.32
C ASN A 28 13.18 -0.68 2.98
N ASN A 29 13.51 -0.78 4.27
CA ASN A 29 13.54 -2.06 4.98
C ASN A 29 12.14 -2.52 5.41
N LYS A 30 11.22 -1.58 5.63
CA LYS A 30 9.86 -1.86 6.10
C LYS A 30 8.97 -2.44 4.99
N CYS A 31 9.19 -2.05 3.73
CA CYS A 31 8.46 -2.62 2.59
C CYS A 31 8.55 -4.15 2.53
N ASP A 32 9.74 -4.73 2.70
CA ASP A 32 9.97 -6.18 2.64
C ASP A 32 9.16 -6.91 3.71
N SER A 33 9.29 -6.45 4.96
CA SER A 33 8.60 -7.05 6.11
C SER A 33 7.09 -6.91 5.98
N VAL A 34 6.58 -5.71 5.68
CA VAL A 34 5.14 -5.44 5.68
C VAL A 34 4.43 -6.12 4.51
N ILE A 35 5.06 -6.19 3.33
CA ILE A 35 4.51 -6.95 2.19
C ILE A 35 4.45 -8.44 2.51
N LYS A 36 5.47 -8.97 3.21
CA LYS A 36 5.51 -10.36 3.64
C LYS A 36 4.45 -10.67 4.69
N ASP A 37 4.37 -9.88 5.75
CA ASP A 37 3.42 -10.05 6.85
C ASP A 37 1.97 -9.96 6.37
N LYS A 38 1.69 -9.02 5.46
CA LYS A 38 0.37 -8.87 4.84
C LYS A 38 0.15 -9.83 3.67
N ASN A 39 1.09 -10.72 3.32
CA ASN A 39 0.99 -11.65 2.19
C ASN A 39 0.52 -10.96 0.89
N ILE A 40 1.22 -9.89 0.48
CA ILE A 40 0.91 -9.08 -0.71
C ILE A 40 1.73 -9.57 -1.90
N TYR A 41 1.21 -10.56 -2.61
CA TYR A 41 1.88 -11.21 -3.75
C TYR A 41 0.92 -11.36 -4.94
N ASP A 42 1.49 -11.53 -6.14
CA ASP A 42 0.76 -11.96 -7.33
C ASP A 42 0.98 -13.48 -7.49
N ASN A 43 0.15 -14.27 -6.81
CA ASN A 43 0.31 -15.72 -6.64
C ASN A 43 1.66 -16.07 -6.00
N ASN A 44 2.55 -16.76 -6.73
CA ASN A 44 3.90 -17.12 -6.28
C ASN A 44 4.95 -16.04 -6.62
N ASN A 45 4.55 -14.99 -7.33
CA ASN A 45 5.44 -13.91 -7.76
C ASN A 45 5.35 -12.72 -6.80
N CYS A 46 6.46 -12.00 -6.67
CA CYS A 46 6.49 -10.74 -5.94
C CYS A 46 5.58 -9.71 -6.62
N LYS A 47 4.82 -8.95 -5.83
CA LYS A 47 4.07 -7.82 -6.37
C LYS A 47 5.05 -6.79 -6.92
N ARG A 48 4.91 -6.33 -8.17
CA ARG A 48 5.86 -5.38 -8.77
C ARG A 48 5.88 -4.02 -8.07
N ILE A 49 4.70 -3.49 -7.75
CA ILE A 49 4.52 -2.23 -7.01
C ILE A 49 3.36 -2.43 -6.05
N ASN A 50 3.57 -2.13 -4.77
CA ASN A 50 2.49 -1.94 -3.80
C ASN A 50 2.57 -0.53 -3.23
N THR A 51 1.42 0.13 -3.07
CA THR A 51 1.36 1.45 -2.44
C THR A 51 0.63 1.34 -1.12
N PHE A 52 1.26 1.85 -0.06
CA PHE A 52 0.64 2.00 1.25
C PHE A 52 0.25 3.47 1.49
N ILE A 53 -0.92 3.66 2.07
CA ILE A 53 -1.46 4.92 2.54
C ILE A 53 -1.13 4.99 4.03
N ALA A 54 -0.29 5.95 4.40
CA ALA A 54 0.13 6.14 5.78
C ALA A 54 -0.94 6.90 6.58
N SER A 55 -2.01 6.19 6.94
CA SER A 55 -3.12 6.73 7.71
C SER A 55 -3.91 5.61 8.38
N ASP A 56 -4.54 5.91 9.53
CA ASP A 56 -5.49 5.01 10.21
C ASP A 56 -6.85 4.99 9.47
N LEU A 57 -7.26 6.13 8.93
CA LEU A 57 -8.55 6.36 8.25
C LEU A 57 -8.37 7.41 7.16
N ALA A 58 -8.76 7.08 5.92
CA ALA A 58 -8.54 7.96 4.78
C ALA A 58 -9.74 8.89 4.51
N GLU A 59 -9.60 10.19 4.80
CA GLU A 59 -10.57 11.19 4.34
C GLU A 59 -10.39 11.50 2.85
N SER A 60 -11.35 11.10 2.01
CA SER A 60 -11.24 11.12 0.54
C SER A 60 -10.85 12.47 -0.09
N LYS A 61 -11.15 13.60 0.56
CA LYS A 61 -10.87 14.96 0.04
C LYS A 61 -9.49 15.50 0.43
N LYS A 62 -8.77 14.85 1.36
CA LYS A 62 -7.45 15.29 1.82
C LYS A 62 -6.34 14.81 0.89
N MET A 63 -5.17 15.40 1.10
CA MET A 63 -3.93 14.92 0.52
C MET A 63 -3.33 13.85 1.42
N PHE A 64 -2.78 12.81 0.80
CA PHE A 64 -2.22 11.66 1.48
C PHE A 64 -0.70 11.64 1.39
N THR A 65 -0.10 11.06 2.43
CA THR A 65 1.25 10.53 2.40
C THR A 65 1.18 9.07 1.99
N LEU A 66 1.91 8.72 0.93
CA LEU A 66 1.96 7.38 0.36
C LEU A 66 3.38 6.84 0.41
N ILE A 67 3.50 5.53 0.52
CA ILE A 67 4.76 4.80 0.36
C ILE A 67 4.60 3.86 -0.82
N ASN A 68 5.35 4.10 -1.89
CA ASN A 68 5.43 3.16 -3.00
C ASN A 68 6.58 2.17 -2.75
N CYS A 69 6.24 0.91 -2.48
CA CYS A 69 7.18 -0.20 -2.44
C CYS A 69 7.32 -0.78 -3.85
N LYS A 70 8.44 -0.49 -4.51
CA LYS A 70 8.78 -0.97 -5.85
C LYS A 70 9.75 -2.14 -5.74
N LEU A 71 9.41 -3.26 -6.39
CA LEU A 71 10.27 -4.44 -6.44
C LEU A 71 11.62 -4.11 -7.09
N LYS A 72 12.72 -4.50 -6.46
CA LYS A 72 14.09 -4.26 -6.95
C LYS A 72 14.46 -5.18 -8.12
N ASP A 73 14.13 -6.46 -7.99
CA ASP A 73 14.37 -7.48 -9.01
C ASP A 73 13.05 -8.10 -9.47
N ASN A 74 12.68 -7.89 -10.74
CA ASN A 74 11.45 -8.42 -11.33
C ASN A 74 11.43 -9.96 -11.44
N ASN A 75 12.58 -10.63 -11.32
CA ASN A 75 12.69 -12.08 -11.34
C ASN A 75 12.57 -12.70 -9.93
N ALA A 76 12.56 -11.88 -8.88
CA ALA A 76 12.40 -12.36 -7.51
C ALA A 76 11.05 -13.08 -7.32
N LYS A 77 11.07 -14.11 -6.49
CA LYS A 77 9.89 -14.91 -6.11
C LYS A 77 9.79 -15.02 -4.60
N LYS A 78 8.61 -15.39 -4.11
CA LYS A 78 8.41 -15.68 -2.69
C LYS A 78 9.42 -16.74 -2.21
N PRO A 79 10.04 -16.59 -1.02
CA PRO A 79 9.84 -15.54 -0.02
C PRO A 79 10.81 -14.33 -0.13
N ASN A 80 11.70 -14.29 -1.10
CA ASN A 80 12.85 -13.38 -1.14
C ASN A 80 12.56 -12.09 -1.95
N CYS A 81 11.38 -11.50 -1.75
CA CYS A 81 11.01 -10.26 -2.42
C CYS A 81 11.64 -9.06 -1.70
N GLN A 82 12.45 -8.28 -2.42
CA GLN A 82 13.09 -7.07 -1.91
C GLN A 82 12.59 -5.81 -2.62
N TYR A 83 12.30 -4.79 -1.85
CA TYR A 83 11.62 -3.59 -2.30
C TYR A 83 12.45 -2.33 -2.00
N GLU A 84 12.27 -1.34 -2.86
CA GLU A 84 12.67 0.04 -2.66
C GLU A 84 11.40 0.84 -2.31
N GLY A 85 11.41 1.52 -1.18
CA GLY A 85 10.30 2.31 -0.68
C GLY A 85 10.50 3.79 -0.97
N ILE A 86 9.52 4.40 -1.65
CA ILE A 86 9.56 5.80 -2.07
C ILE A 86 8.46 6.57 -1.32
N LEU A 87 8.87 7.57 -0.52
CA LEU A 87 7.93 8.46 0.17
C LEU A 87 7.34 9.50 -0.79
N LEU A 88 6.02 9.57 -0.84
CA LEU A 88 5.26 10.50 -1.66
C LEU A 88 4.28 11.29 -0.79
N THR A 89 4.60 12.54 -0.48
CA THR A 89 3.70 13.45 0.26
C THR A 89 2.79 14.23 -0.69
N ASN A 90 1.69 14.78 -0.20
CA ASN A 90 0.81 15.67 -0.95
C ASN A 90 0.22 15.04 -2.24
N ARG A 91 -0.34 13.83 -2.12
CA ARG A 91 -0.96 13.10 -3.23
C ARG A 91 -2.48 13.00 -3.06
N LYS A 92 -3.23 13.25 -4.14
CA LYS A 92 -4.65 12.83 -4.21
C LYS A 92 -4.70 11.37 -4.63
N LEU A 93 -5.47 10.57 -3.91
CA LEU A 93 -5.62 9.15 -4.17
C LEU A 93 -6.68 8.90 -5.25
N LEU A 94 -6.42 7.94 -6.14
CA LEU A 94 -7.40 7.39 -7.07
C LEU A 94 -7.66 5.93 -6.70
N VAL A 95 -8.93 5.59 -6.45
CA VAL A 95 -9.37 4.22 -6.16
C VAL A 95 -10.58 3.88 -7.00
N GLN A 96 -10.72 2.60 -7.32
CA GLN A 96 -11.96 2.05 -7.84
C GLN A 96 -12.78 1.52 -6.66
N CYS A 97 -14.07 1.83 -6.66
CA CYS A 97 -15.02 1.37 -5.66
C CYS A 97 -15.91 0.26 -6.21
N ASP A 98 -16.42 -0.59 -5.31
CA ASP A 98 -17.52 -1.50 -5.60
C ASP A 98 -18.88 -0.76 -5.62
N ASN A 99 -19.97 -1.50 -5.90
CA ASN A 99 -21.33 -0.95 -5.95
C ASN A 99 -21.81 -0.37 -4.59
N ASN A 100 -21.13 -0.69 -3.49
CA ASN A 100 -21.44 -0.19 -2.15
C ASN A 100 -20.52 0.99 -1.76
N ASN A 101 -19.83 1.60 -2.72
CA ASN A 101 -18.88 2.69 -2.52
C ASN A 101 -17.67 2.33 -1.64
N ARG A 102 -17.30 1.04 -1.54
CA ARG A 102 -16.10 0.61 -0.80
C ARG A 102 -14.90 0.52 -1.74
N PRO A 103 -13.72 1.02 -1.36
CA PRO A 103 -12.53 0.92 -2.19
C PRO A 103 -12.10 -0.54 -2.33
N VAL A 104 -11.89 -0.99 -3.56
CA VAL A 104 -11.51 -2.39 -3.86
C VAL A 104 -10.24 -2.49 -4.69
N HIS A 105 -9.95 -1.49 -5.54
CA HIS A 105 -8.70 -1.43 -6.30
C HIS A 105 -8.02 -0.07 -6.16
N PHE A 106 -6.70 -0.11 -5.98
CA PHE A 106 -5.85 1.06 -6.04
C PHE A 106 -5.64 1.47 -7.50
N GLY A 107 -6.11 2.66 -7.88
CA GLY A 107 -6.03 3.17 -9.25
C GLY A 107 -4.80 4.06 -9.51
N GLY A 108 -4.18 4.58 -8.45
CA GLY A 108 -3.00 5.44 -8.55
C GLY A 108 -3.11 6.69 -7.69
N TYR A 109 -2.35 7.72 -8.07
CA TYR A 109 -2.38 9.01 -7.39
C TYR A 109 -2.02 10.16 -8.32
N ILE A 110 -2.46 11.36 -7.94
CA ILE A 110 -2.17 12.61 -8.64
C ILE A 110 -1.34 13.50 -7.71
N LYS A 111 -0.23 14.03 -8.22
CA LYS A 111 0.55 15.08 -7.55
C LYS A 111 -0.18 16.40 -7.68
N LYS A 112 -0.35 17.14 -6.57
CA LYS A 112 -0.84 18.53 -6.64
C LYS A 112 0.13 19.33 -7.53
N LYS A 113 -0.36 19.85 -8.66
CA LYS A 113 0.38 20.87 -9.40
C LYS A 113 0.38 22.13 -8.53
N GLY A 114 1.58 22.66 -8.25
CA GLY A 114 1.76 23.94 -7.58
C GLY A 114 1.18 25.06 -8.43
#